data_AF-A0A2I0UYL1-F1
#
_entry.id   AF-A0A2I0UYL1-F1
#
_cell.length_a   1.000
_cell.length_b   1.000
_cell.length_c   1.000
_cell.angle_alpha   90.00
_cell.angle_beta   90.00
_cell.angle_gamma   90.00
#
_symmetry.space_group_name_H-M   'P 1'
#
loop_
_entity.id
_entity.type
_entity.pdbx_description
1 polymer ?
#
loop_
_entity_poly.entity_id
_entity_poly.type
_entity_poly.pdbx_seq_one_letter_code
_entity_poly.pdbx_strand_id
1 'polypeptide(L)'
;MDSCFNYGIFAQYLNMILKEIKQGKTDDYSTYKIYCIKSEEQLESGELEPPCLDCDECLTFVENRRIVYGYLFNEKDLQWVIEQEQFVRKARGLDQILRHSTSIQVNPEDFKRIPFYPNNKTLVYLDHNVIDKFHKEEEKKRRLVPGYADIQYVYSPSHLEEIKRMNNKEEEQQVMDTIRVISSSLFISNFRGNKLCLAHEDPDYGISRVLKSEVAPDVEAYRVITTDDRKIFYPERTNQIYTSRLTYDKVFNHEKIIAACEAFQWEEMIDEKGRVKHYTFVHQAIHALVRVLDDIGYKTDKNRAIKSSAHDIEHMIYAAGTDIFVTMDNSLKERSKLIYQRLGISTDVMDWDGYMEYVDYRAISKS
;
A
#
# COMPACT_ATOMS: atom_id res chain seq x y z
N MET A 1 1.73 -41.47 8.37
CA MET A 1 2.39 -40.17 8.11
C MET A 1 1.32 -39.31 7.49
N ASP A 2 1.07 -38.15 8.10
CA ASP A 2 -0.06 -37.28 7.75
C ASP A 2 -0.06 -36.99 6.24
N SER A 3 -1.17 -37.24 5.54
CA SER A 3 -1.25 -37.13 4.07
C SER A 3 -0.83 -35.74 3.60
N CYS A 4 -1.10 -34.70 4.41
CA CYS A 4 -0.65 -33.33 4.21
C CYS A 4 0.88 -33.18 4.14
N PHE A 5 1.62 -33.89 5.00
CA PHE A 5 3.08 -33.83 5.01
C PHE A 5 3.68 -34.36 3.70
N ASN A 6 3.12 -35.44 3.15
CA ASN A 6 3.54 -35.97 1.86
C ASN A 6 3.28 -34.95 0.73
N TYR A 7 2.15 -34.26 0.76
CA TYR A 7 1.88 -33.15 -0.17
C TYR A 7 2.87 -32.00 -0.03
N GLY A 8 3.33 -31.70 1.19
CA GLY A 8 4.41 -30.73 1.40
C GLY A 8 5.69 -31.13 0.66
N ILE A 9 6.07 -32.41 0.67
CA ILE A 9 7.23 -32.92 -0.07
C ILE A 9 7.00 -32.81 -1.59
N PHE A 10 5.82 -33.22 -2.08
CA PHE A 10 5.48 -33.09 -3.50
C PHE A 10 5.48 -31.63 -3.96
N ALA A 11 4.95 -30.73 -3.15
CA ALA A 11 4.93 -29.30 -3.40
C ALA A 11 6.35 -28.73 -3.55
N GLN A 12 7.29 -29.14 -2.70
CA GLN A 12 8.71 -28.74 -2.81
C GLN A 12 9.34 -29.24 -4.11
N TYR A 13 9.06 -30.49 -4.49
CA TYR A 13 9.54 -31.06 -5.75
C TYR A 13 8.99 -30.30 -6.96
N LEU A 14 7.68 -30.05 -7.02
CA LEU A 14 7.06 -29.27 -8.09
C LEU A 14 7.59 -27.83 -8.15
N ASN A 15 7.90 -27.21 -7.00
CA ASN A 15 8.51 -25.89 -6.95
C ASN A 15 9.94 -25.90 -7.53
N MET A 16 10.71 -26.98 -7.34
CA MET A 16 12.02 -27.14 -7.98
C MET A 16 11.87 -27.20 -9.51
N ILE A 17 10.93 -27.99 -10.02
CA ILE A 17 10.63 -28.07 -11.46
C ILE A 17 10.22 -26.70 -12.01
N LEU A 18 9.35 -25.98 -11.30
CA LEU A 18 8.91 -24.64 -11.67
C LEU A 18 10.09 -23.67 -11.81
N LYS A 19 11.08 -23.75 -10.90
CA LYS A 19 12.31 -22.96 -11.00
C LYS A 19 13.16 -23.34 -12.21
N GLU A 20 13.25 -24.62 -12.56
CA GLU A 20 13.97 -25.08 -13.76
C GLU A 20 13.30 -24.62 -15.05
N ILE A 21 11.96 -24.72 -15.13
CA ILE A 21 11.15 -24.21 -16.24
C ILE A 21 11.47 -22.72 -16.48
N LYS A 22 11.41 -21.91 -15.43
CA LYS A 22 11.71 -20.47 -15.53
C LYS A 22 13.13 -20.13 -15.94
N GLN A 23 14.08 -21.01 -15.64
CA GLN A 23 15.49 -20.79 -15.97
C GLN A 23 15.85 -21.34 -17.35
N GLY A 24 14.93 -22.02 -18.04
CA GLY A 24 15.21 -22.66 -19.33
C GLY A 24 16.36 -23.67 -19.25
N LYS A 25 16.53 -24.31 -18.08
CA LYS A 25 17.72 -25.14 -17.79
C LYS A 25 17.69 -26.52 -18.45
N THR A 26 16.53 -26.96 -18.89
CA THR A 26 16.29 -28.34 -19.27
C THR A 26 15.56 -28.38 -20.60
N ASP A 27 16.20 -28.96 -21.62
CA ASP A 27 15.58 -29.16 -22.95
C ASP A 27 14.65 -30.38 -22.97
N ASP A 28 14.74 -31.27 -21.97
CA ASP A 28 13.96 -32.49 -21.86
C ASP A 28 13.31 -32.70 -20.47
N TYR A 29 11.99 -32.56 -20.41
CA TYR A 29 11.20 -32.77 -19.19
C TYR A 29 10.62 -34.20 -19.08
N SER A 30 11.06 -35.17 -19.89
CA SER A 30 10.45 -36.52 -19.95
C SER A 30 10.43 -37.23 -18.60
N THR A 31 11.53 -37.17 -17.84
CA THR A 31 11.61 -37.75 -16.50
C THR A 31 10.58 -37.13 -15.55
N TYR A 32 10.41 -35.80 -15.60
CA TYR A 32 9.42 -35.10 -14.78
C TYR A 32 7.99 -35.48 -15.16
N LYS A 33 7.71 -35.65 -16.47
CA LYS A 33 6.41 -36.10 -16.96
C LYS A 33 6.05 -37.48 -16.42
N ILE A 34 7.00 -38.42 -16.43
CA ILE A 34 6.79 -39.78 -15.88
C ILE A 34 6.42 -39.72 -14.39
N TYR A 35 7.14 -38.92 -13.59
CA TYR A 35 6.81 -38.77 -12.17
C TYR A 35 5.41 -38.16 -11.96
N CYS A 36 5.05 -37.15 -12.74
CA CYS A 36 3.73 -36.53 -12.68
C CYS A 36 2.62 -37.53 -13.00
N ILE A 37 2.75 -38.29 -14.10
CA ILE A 37 1.78 -39.32 -14.50
C ILE A 37 1.61 -40.37 -13.40
N LYS A 38 2.72 -40.86 -12.84
CA LYS A 38 2.67 -41.84 -11.75
C LYS A 38 1.94 -41.30 -10.51
N SER A 39 2.16 -40.03 -10.14
CA SER A 39 1.45 -39.40 -9.03
C SER A 39 -0.06 -39.28 -9.29
N GLU A 40 -0.49 -39.03 -10.54
CA GLU A 40 -1.90 -39.03 -10.91
C GLU A 40 -2.52 -40.43 -10.82
N GLU A 41 -1.82 -41.45 -11.34
CA GLU A 41 -2.28 -42.84 -11.25
C GLU A 41 -2.50 -43.27 -9.80
N GLN A 42 -1.65 -42.82 -8.87
CA GLN A 42 -1.79 -43.09 -7.43
C GLN A 42 -2.97 -42.36 -6.78
N LEU A 43 -3.29 -41.14 -7.24
CA LEU A 43 -4.47 -40.40 -6.82
C LEU A 43 -5.76 -41.07 -7.32
N GLU A 44 -5.78 -41.46 -8.60
CA GLU A 44 -6.93 -42.12 -9.24
C GLU A 44 -7.21 -43.51 -8.68
N SER A 45 -6.16 -44.27 -8.35
CA SER A 45 -6.28 -45.61 -7.75
C SER A 45 -6.67 -45.58 -6.26
N GLY A 46 -6.64 -44.41 -5.63
CA GLY A 46 -6.87 -44.24 -4.20
C GLY A 46 -5.70 -44.69 -3.31
N GLU A 47 -4.53 -44.96 -3.90
CA GLU A 47 -3.28 -45.20 -3.16
C GLU A 47 -2.80 -43.95 -2.40
N LEU A 48 -3.16 -42.76 -2.91
CA LEU A 48 -2.93 -41.47 -2.27
C LEU A 48 -4.27 -40.80 -1.95
N GLU A 49 -4.48 -40.44 -0.67
CA GLU A 49 -5.64 -39.62 -0.29
C GLU A 49 -5.58 -38.24 -0.95
N PRO A 50 -6.69 -37.67 -1.45
CA PRO A 50 -6.70 -36.34 -2.07
C PRO A 50 -6.15 -35.24 -1.14
N PRO A 51 -5.53 -34.17 -1.68
CA PRO A 51 -5.05 -33.06 -0.87
C PRO A 51 -6.23 -32.33 -0.22
N CYS A 52 -6.10 -31.97 1.06
CA CYS A 52 -7.09 -31.11 1.71
C CYS A 52 -6.96 -29.66 1.20
N LEU A 53 -8.00 -28.85 1.36
CA LEU A 53 -7.99 -27.44 0.94
C LEU A 53 -7.77 -26.47 2.12
N ASP A 54 -7.49 -27.01 3.30
CA ASP A 54 -7.43 -26.27 4.56
C ASP A 54 -6.01 -26.08 5.11
N CYS A 55 -4.99 -26.70 4.49
CA CYS A 55 -3.59 -26.54 4.89
C CYS A 55 -2.70 -25.99 3.77
N ASP A 56 -1.63 -25.30 4.16
CA ASP A 56 -0.72 -24.62 3.24
C ASP A 56 0.05 -25.61 2.34
N GLU A 57 0.43 -26.77 2.88
CA GLU A 57 1.16 -27.81 2.14
C GLU A 57 0.34 -28.33 0.96
N CYS A 58 -0.92 -28.67 1.21
CA CYS A 58 -1.83 -29.20 0.19
C CYS A 58 -2.22 -28.12 -0.84
N LEU A 59 -2.49 -26.89 -0.40
CA LEU A 59 -2.74 -25.77 -1.31
C LEU A 59 -1.54 -25.50 -2.21
N THR A 60 -0.32 -25.53 -1.65
CA THR A 60 0.92 -25.38 -2.42
C THR A 60 1.09 -26.48 -3.45
N PHE A 61 0.78 -27.72 -3.08
CA PHE A 61 0.78 -28.82 -4.04
C PHE A 61 -0.21 -28.56 -5.18
N VAL A 62 -1.47 -28.25 -4.88
CA VAL A 62 -2.52 -28.03 -5.89
C VAL A 62 -2.17 -26.91 -6.86
N GLU A 63 -1.65 -25.79 -6.34
CA GLU A 63 -1.23 -24.63 -7.14
C GLU A 63 -0.03 -24.97 -8.05
N ASN A 64 1.03 -25.54 -7.48
CA ASN A 64 2.22 -25.90 -8.25
C ASN A 64 1.91 -26.97 -9.30
N ARG A 65 1.08 -27.95 -8.93
CA ARG A 65 0.61 -29.01 -9.85
C ARG A 65 -0.08 -28.39 -11.05
N ARG A 66 -1.05 -27.48 -10.82
CA ARG A 66 -1.77 -26.78 -11.91
C ARG A 66 -0.80 -26.10 -12.89
N ILE A 67 0.21 -25.40 -12.37
CA ILE A 67 1.16 -24.64 -13.19
C ILE A 67 2.11 -25.57 -13.95
N VAL A 68 2.76 -26.50 -13.25
CA VAL A 68 3.71 -27.44 -13.85
C VAL A 68 3.02 -28.30 -14.91
N TYR A 69 1.81 -28.79 -14.64
CA TYR A 69 1.10 -29.65 -15.58
C TYR A 69 0.59 -28.86 -16.77
N GLY A 70 0.19 -27.61 -16.56
CA GLY A 70 -0.12 -26.68 -17.63
C GLY A 70 1.03 -26.61 -18.65
N TYR A 71 2.25 -26.40 -18.17
CA TYR A 71 3.44 -26.32 -19.02
C TYR A 71 3.80 -27.66 -19.66
N LEU A 72 3.83 -28.75 -18.88
CA LEU A 72 4.32 -30.05 -19.34
C LEU A 72 3.36 -30.79 -20.27
N PHE A 73 2.04 -30.62 -20.08
CA PHE A 73 1.03 -31.46 -20.74
C PHE A 73 0.00 -30.66 -21.54
N ASN A 74 -0.24 -29.39 -21.20
CA ASN A 74 -1.32 -28.60 -21.82
C ASN A 74 -0.78 -27.48 -22.73
N GLU A 75 0.43 -27.67 -23.27
CA GLU A 75 1.08 -26.76 -24.23
C GLU A 75 1.12 -25.30 -23.77
N LYS A 76 1.18 -25.05 -22.45
CA LYS A 76 1.34 -23.69 -21.92
C LYS A 76 2.78 -23.24 -22.10
N ASP A 77 2.95 -21.97 -22.45
CA ASP A 77 4.26 -21.37 -22.62
C ASP A 77 4.85 -20.87 -21.29
N LEU A 78 6.10 -20.42 -21.35
CA LEU A 78 6.80 -19.89 -20.19
C LEU A 78 6.15 -18.62 -19.63
N GLN A 79 5.57 -17.78 -20.50
CA GLN A 79 4.91 -16.55 -20.09
C GLN A 79 3.69 -16.87 -19.21
N TRP A 80 2.86 -17.82 -19.62
CA TRP A 80 1.73 -18.30 -18.82
C TRP A 80 2.18 -18.83 -17.46
N VAL A 81 3.30 -19.57 -17.39
CA VAL A 81 3.86 -20.06 -16.12
C VAL A 81 4.21 -18.91 -15.17
N ILE A 82 4.90 -17.88 -15.67
CA ILE A 82 5.29 -16.70 -14.90
C ILE A 82 4.04 -15.95 -14.39
N GLU A 83 3.04 -15.77 -15.26
CA GLU A 83 1.78 -15.11 -14.91
C GLU A 83 1.01 -15.87 -13.82
N GLN A 84 0.90 -17.19 -13.96
CA GLN A 84 0.20 -18.02 -12.97
C GLN A 84 0.89 -18.01 -11.62
N GLU A 85 2.22 -18.10 -11.59
CA GLU A 85 2.98 -17.98 -10.35
C GLU A 85 2.74 -16.60 -9.70
N GLN A 86 2.71 -15.54 -10.50
CA GLN A 86 2.43 -14.20 -10.00
C GLN A 86 1.01 -14.05 -9.43
N PHE A 87 0.01 -14.69 -10.04
CA PHE A 87 -1.35 -14.74 -9.47
C PHE A 87 -1.39 -15.48 -8.14
N VAL A 88 -0.72 -16.63 -8.04
CA VAL A 88 -0.63 -17.41 -6.79
C VAL A 88 0.06 -16.61 -5.69
N ARG A 89 1.21 -15.99 -5.98
CA ARG A 89 1.92 -15.15 -5.01
C ARG A 89 1.05 -14.03 -4.47
N LYS A 90 0.27 -13.37 -5.33
CA LYS A 90 -0.68 -12.32 -4.91
C LYS A 90 -1.81 -12.88 -4.06
N ALA A 91 -2.41 -14.01 -4.45
CA ALA A 91 -3.49 -14.63 -3.68
C ALA A 91 -3.03 -15.00 -2.26
N ARG A 92 -1.84 -15.60 -2.12
CA ARG A 92 -1.26 -15.92 -0.81
C ARG A 92 -0.93 -14.69 0.03
N GLY A 93 -0.40 -13.65 -0.59
CA GLY A 93 -0.14 -12.39 0.11
C GLY A 93 -1.44 -11.77 0.67
N LEU A 94 -2.54 -11.82 -0.08
CA LEU A 94 -3.85 -11.38 0.40
C LEU A 94 -4.38 -12.26 1.52
N ASP A 95 -4.25 -13.58 1.41
CA ASP A 95 -4.67 -14.52 2.47
C ASP A 95 -3.92 -14.26 3.78
N GLN A 96 -2.61 -14.00 3.71
CA GLN A 96 -1.80 -13.64 4.86
C GLN A 96 -2.29 -12.34 5.53
N ILE A 97 -2.54 -11.28 4.74
CA ILE A 97 -3.10 -10.01 5.24
C ILE A 97 -4.44 -10.26 5.93
N LEU A 98 -5.34 -11.04 5.33
CA LEU A 98 -6.66 -11.35 5.88
C LEU A 98 -6.55 -12.14 7.19
N ARG A 99 -5.64 -13.12 7.25
CA ARG A 99 -5.39 -13.92 8.44
C ARG A 99 -4.91 -13.07 9.60
N HIS A 100 -3.91 -12.20 9.39
CA HIS A 100 -3.44 -11.32 10.45
C HIS A 100 -4.47 -10.25 10.80
N SER A 101 -5.18 -9.68 9.82
CA SER A 101 -6.24 -8.69 10.06
C SER A 101 -7.38 -9.25 10.90
N THR A 102 -7.82 -10.48 10.64
CA THR A 102 -8.89 -11.15 11.42
C THR A 102 -8.44 -11.59 12.80
N SER A 103 -7.12 -11.70 13.03
CA SER A 103 -6.55 -12.06 14.33
C SER A 103 -6.40 -10.88 15.29
N ILE A 104 -6.54 -9.63 14.81
CA ILE A 104 -6.38 -8.42 15.63
C ILE A 104 -7.47 -8.35 16.69
N GLN A 105 -7.06 -8.34 17.95
CA GLN A 105 -7.94 -8.07 19.09
C GLN A 105 -7.97 -6.58 19.39
N VAL A 106 -9.16 -5.98 19.31
CA VAL A 106 -9.38 -4.55 19.58
C VAL A 106 -9.90 -4.38 20.99
N ASN A 107 -9.08 -3.80 21.88
CA ASN A 107 -9.49 -3.49 23.25
C ASN A 107 -9.81 -1.99 23.38
N PRO A 108 -10.93 -1.59 24.00
CA PRO A 108 -11.26 -0.18 24.19
C PRO A 108 -10.18 0.62 24.92
N GLU A 109 -9.44 -0.02 25.82
CA GLU A 109 -8.34 0.57 26.60
C GLU A 109 -7.14 0.99 25.75
N ASP A 110 -7.00 0.41 24.54
CA ASP A 110 -5.96 0.77 23.58
C ASP A 110 -6.21 2.13 22.91
N PHE A 111 -7.32 2.80 23.23
CA PHE A 111 -7.73 4.06 22.64
C PHE A 111 -7.97 5.12 23.72
N LYS A 112 -7.38 6.30 23.52
CA LYS A 112 -7.65 7.48 24.38
C LYS A 112 -7.89 8.71 23.52
N ARG A 113 -9.06 8.71 22.90
CA ARG A 113 -9.46 9.72 21.92
C ARG A 113 -10.43 10.73 22.53
N ILE A 114 -10.07 12.00 22.44
CA ILE A 114 -10.97 13.12 22.73
C ILE A 114 -11.38 13.71 21.38
N PRO A 115 -12.65 13.54 20.94
CA PRO A 115 -13.10 14.02 19.64
C PRO A 115 -12.82 15.52 19.44
N PHE A 116 -12.37 15.87 18.24
CA PHE A 116 -12.12 17.25 17.84
C PHE A 116 -13.01 17.59 16.65
N TYR A 117 -13.62 18.78 16.67
CA TYR A 117 -14.41 19.29 15.56
C TYR A 117 -13.62 20.38 14.85
N PRO A 118 -13.49 20.33 13.50
CA PRO A 118 -12.80 21.36 12.73
C PRO A 118 -13.28 22.76 13.11
N ASN A 119 -12.33 23.68 13.23
CA ASN A 119 -12.60 25.11 13.37
C ASN A 119 -12.28 25.81 12.03
N ASN A 120 -12.24 27.14 12.02
CA ASN A 120 -11.98 27.90 10.78
C ASN A 120 -10.49 27.92 10.37
N LYS A 121 -9.60 27.23 11.09
CA LYS A 121 -8.16 27.17 10.78
C LYS A 121 -7.91 26.22 9.62
N THR A 122 -6.84 26.48 8.86
CA THR A 122 -6.40 25.56 7.81
C THR A 122 -5.88 24.27 8.43
N LEU A 123 -6.44 23.13 8.02
CA LEU A 123 -6.00 21.80 8.43
C LEU A 123 -4.94 21.27 7.46
N VAL A 124 -3.79 20.88 7.99
CA VAL A 124 -2.62 20.50 7.20
C VAL A 124 -2.16 19.10 7.58
N TYR A 125 -1.94 18.26 6.58
CA TYR A 125 -1.33 16.96 6.71
C TYR A 125 0.11 17.04 6.19
N LEU A 126 1.08 16.74 7.05
CA LEU A 126 2.48 16.65 6.67
C LEU A 126 2.79 15.18 6.38
N ASP A 127 3.52 14.90 5.32
CA ASP A 127 4.09 13.57 5.08
C ASP A 127 5.16 13.24 6.15
N HIS A 128 5.45 11.95 6.39
CA HIS A 128 6.48 11.56 7.34
C HIS A 128 7.85 12.10 6.93
N ASN A 129 8.18 12.13 5.63
CA ASN A 129 9.47 12.68 5.15
C ASN A 129 9.67 14.17 5.48
N VAL A 130 8.58 14.94 5.61
CA VAL A 130 8.59 16.33 6.05
C VAL A 130 8.95 16.33 7.54
N ILE A 131 8.23 15.58 8.37
CA ILE A 131 8.45 15.53 9.83
C ILE A 131 9.86 15.00 10.18
N ASP A 132 10.31 13.94 9.51
CA ASP A 132 11.64 13.35 9.68
C ASP A 132 12.77 14.34 9.35
N LYS A 133 12.57 15.20 8.35
CA LYS A 133 13.54 16.27 8.07
C LYS A 133 13.57 17.33 9.17
N PHE A 134 12.41 17.74 9.70
CA PHE A 134 12.32 18.90 10.59
C PHE A 134 12.57 18.63 12.06
N HIS A 135 12.46 17.39 12.54
CA HIS A 135 12.90 17.09 13.90
C HIS A 135 14.39 17.39 14.12
N LYS A 136 15.18 17.48 13.03
CA LYS A 136 16.60 17.82 12.99
C LYS A 136 16.88 19.33 12.83
N GLU A 137 15.86 20.15 12.53
CA GLU A 137 16.00 21.58 12.19
C GLU A 137 15.09 22.49 13.05
N GLU A 138 15.62 22.97 14.18
CA GLU A 138 14.86 23.76 15.17
C GLU A 138 14.20 25.04 14.63
N GLU A 139 14.83 25.75 13.69
CA GLU A 139 14.25 26.97 13.11
C GLU A 139 12.96 26.68 12.34
N LYS A 140 12.97 25.61 11.54
CA LYS A 140 11.79 25.20 10.77
C LYS A 140 10.69 24.65 11.66
N LYS A 141 11.07 23.89 12.70
CA LYS A 141 10.13 23.40 13.72
C LYS A 141 9.33 24.53 14.35
N ARG A 142 9.95 25.67 14.68
CA ARG A 142 9.26 26.83 15.29
C ARG A 142 8.12 27.37 14.42
N ARG A 143 8.23 27.31 13.10
CA ARG A 143 7.20 27.77 12.15
C ARG A 143 6.00 26.82 12.06
N LEU A 144 6.19 25.57 12.49
CA LEU A 144 5.16 24.54 12.52
C LEU A 144 4.47 24.43 13.89
N VAL A 145 4.97 25.12 14.92
CA VAL A 145 4.36 25.06 16.26
C VAL A 145 2.96 25.70 16.24
N PRO A 146 1.97 25.09 16.92
CA PRO A 146 0.65 25.67 17.10
C PRO A 146 0.71 27.12 17.59
N GLY A 147 0.03 28.00 16.86
CA GLY A 147 -0.03 29.43 17.18
C GLY A 147 0.84 30.33 16.31
N TYR A 148 1.84 29.78 15.59
CA TYR A 148 2.65 30.55 14.64
C TYR A 148 1.80 31.20 13.54
N ALA A 149 0.98 30.38 12.86
CA ALA A 149 -0.03 30.82 11.89
C ALA A 149 -1.42 30.26 12.28
N ASP A 150 -2.46 30.66 11.55
CA ASP A 150 -3.82 30.12 11.74
C ASP A 150 -3.99 28.75 11.06
N ILE A 151 -3.15 27.81 11.49
CA ILE A 151 -2.97 26.47 10.91
C ILE A 151 -3.05 25.42 12.02
N GLN A 152 -3.61 24.26 11.69
CA GLN A 152 -3.63 23.06 12.52
C GLN A 152 -3.01 21.90 11.77
N TYR A 153 -2.09 21.20 12.41
CA TYR A 153 -1.46 20.02 11.85
C TYR A 153 -2.10 18.75 12.41
N VAL A 154 -2.17 17.71 11.59
CA VAL A 154 -2.64 16.38 12.00
C VAL A 154 -1.58 15.32 11.74
N TYR A 155 -1.59 14.27 12.55
CA TYR A 155 -0.90 13.01 12.27
C TYR A 155 -1.90 11.87 12.11
N SER A 156 -1.46 10.70 11.65
CA SER A 156 -2.30 9.54 11.32
C SER A 156 -1.60 8.24 11.72
N PRO A 157 -2.27 7.07 11.59
CA PRO A 157 -1.63 5.78 11.83
C PRO A 157 -0.38 5.56 10.95
N SER A 158 -0.37 6.01 9.70
CA SER A 158 0.75 5.83 8.76
C SER A 158 2.06 6.42 9.29
N HIS A 159 1.99 7.59 9.92
CA HIS A 159 3.15 8.19 10.57
C HIS A 159 3.77 7.28 11.63
N LEU A 160 2.92 6.61 12.42
CA LEU A 160 3.35 5.77 13.54
C LEU A 160 3.94 4.45 13.04
N GLU A 161 3.37 3.88 11.98
CA GLU A 161 3.92 2.71 11.29
C GLU A 161 5.32 3.00 10.73
N GLU A 162 5.50 4.16 10.08
CA GLU A 162 6.82 4.56 9.56
C GLU A 162 7.85 4.85 10.65
N ILE A 163 7.44 5.49 11.76
CA ILE A 163 8.32 5.70 12.91
C ILE A 163 8.86 4.35 13.42
N LYS A 164 7.99 3.34 13.59
CA LYS A 164 8.43 2.03 14.07
C LYS A 164 9.39 1.32 13.11
N ARG A 165 9.38 1.68 11.82
CA ARG A 165 10.31 1.16 10.81
C ARG A 165 11.72 1.73 10.92
N MET A 166 11.92 2.85 11.62
CA MET A 166 13.22 3.50 11.78
C MET A 166 14.25 2.60 12.49
N ASN A 167 13.79 1.63 13.31
CA ASN A 167 14.64 0.70 14.07
C ASN A 167 15.71 1.41 14.94
N ASN A 168 15.41 2.64 15.37
CA ASN A 168 16.28 3.50 16.17
C ASN A 168 15.43 4.18 17.25
N LYS A 169 15.49 3.65 18.48
CA LYS A 169 14.64 4.12 19.58
C LYS A 169 14.81 5.60 19.93
N GLU A 170 16.01 6.15 19.76
CA GLU A 170 16.26 7.57 20.05
C GLU A 170 15.60 8.46 19.00
N GLU A 171 15.79 8.14 17.73
CA GLU A 171 15.18 8.87 16.61
C GLU A 171 13.65 8.72 16.60
N GLU A 172 13.14 7.52 16.89
CA GLU A 172 11.71 7.27 17.08
C GLU A 172 11.10 8.22 18.12
N GLN A 173 11.75 8.38 19.27
CA GLN A 173 11.27 9.26 20.33
C GLN A 173 11.32 10.74 19.90
N GLN A 174 12.38 11.16 19.21
CA GLN A 174 12.52 12.54 18.73
C GLN A 174 11.43 12.92 17.71
N VAL A 175 11.11 12.01 16.79
CA VAL A 175 10.03 12.21 15.82
C VAL A 175 8.67 12.21 16.50
N MET A 176 8.43 11.29 17.46
CA MET A 176 7.21 11.24 18.26
C MET A 176 6.97 12.53 19.04
N ASP A 177 8.00 13.07 19.69
CA ASP A 177 7.91 14.33 20.43
C ASP A 177 7.66 15.51 19.49
N THR A 178 8.23 15.46 18.29
CA THR A 178 7.97 16.46 17.24
C THR A 178 6.51 16.40 16.77
N ILE A 179 5.94 15.21 16.56
CA ILE A 179 4.51 15.04 16.25
C ILE A 179 3.65 15.60 17.37
N ARG A 180 3.92 15.27 18.63
CA ARG A 180 3.17 15.78 19.79
C ARG A 180 3.14 17.30 19.80
N VAL A 181 4.29 17.95 19.58
CA VAL A 181 4.41 19.41 19.60
C VAL A 181 3.68 20.05 18.42
N ILE A 182 3.95 19.60 17.19
CA ILE A 182 3.42 20.23 15.96
C ILE A 182 1.91 20.03 15.85
N SER A 183 1.43 18.81 16.09
CA SER A 183 0.00 18.49 15.96
C SER A 183 -0.81 18.83 17.21
N SER A 184 -0.19 19.16 18.34
CA SER A 184 -0.86 19.10 19.66
C SER A 184 -1.58 17.78 19.88
N SER A 185 -0.96 16.70 19.41
CA SER A 185 -1.52 15.34 19.41
C SER A 185 -2.88 15.25 18.69
N LEU A 186 -3.14 16.13 17.71
CA LEU A 186 -4.32 16.07 16.85
C LEU A 186 -4.12 14.99 15.78
N PHE A 187 -5.03 14.04 15.76
CA PHE A 187 -4.97 12.81 15.00
C PHE A 187 -6.14 12.72 14.02
N ILE A 188 -5.90 12.22 12.81
CA ILE A 188 -6.92 11.93 11.79
C ILE A 188 -6.98 10.43 11.48
N SER A 189 -8.18 9.85 11.52
CA SER A 189 -8.43 8.46 11.09
C SER A 189 -9.94 8.18 10.96
N ASN A 190 -10.31 6.98 10.50
CA ASN A 190 -11.69 6.53 10.27
C ASN A 190 -12.33 5.85 11.49
N PHE A 191 -12.12 6.37 12.71
CA PHE A 191 -12.58 5.70 13.94
C PHE A 191 -14.07 5.89 14.29
N ARG A 192 -14.84 6.61 13.47
CA ARG A 192 -16.31 6.77 13.63
C ARG A 192 -17.03 6.36 12.35
N GLY A 193 -17.08 5.05 12.13
CA GLY A 193 -17.70 4.48 10.93
C GLY A 193 -16.96 4.90 9.67
N ASN A 194 -17.71 5.27 8.64
CA ASN A 194 -17.16 5.48 7.30
C ASN A 194 -16.69 6.93 7.03
N LYS A 195 -16.19 7.66 8.03
CA LYS A 195 -15.77 9.07 7.88
C LYS A 195 -14.38 9.30 8.45
N LEU A 196 -13.58 10.13 7.77
CA LEU A 196 -12.37 10.70 8.36
C LEU A 196 -12.76 11.65 9.49
N CYS A 197 -12.23 11.38 10.69
CA CYS A 197 -12.57 12.07 11.91
C CYS A 197 -11.31 12.55 12.62
N LEU A 198 -11.44 13.64 13.37
CA LEU A 198 -10.38 14.23 14.16
C LEU A 198 -10.57 13.93 15.65
N ALA A 199 -9.47 13.65 16.34
CA ALA A 199 -9.44 13.54 17.80
C ALA A 199 -8.07 13.95 18.32
N HIS A 200 -8.01 14.39 19.57
CA HIS A 200 -6.75 14.38 20.32
C HIS A 200 -6.50 12.99 20.87
N GLU A 201 -5.34 12.42 20.56
CA GLU A 201 -4.85 11.14 21.08
C GLU A 201 -3.33 11.24 21.18
N ASP A 202 -2.74 10.85 22.32
CA ASP A 202 -1.28 10.80 22.42
C ASP A 202 -0.74 9.71 21.48
N PRO A 203 0.29 10.01 20.66
CA PRO A 203 0.90 9.05 19.75
C PRO A 203 1.30 7.69 20.39
N ASP A 204 1.61 7.63 21.68
CA ASP A 204 1.97 6.38 22.37
C ASP A 204 0.86 5.32 22.33
N TYR A 205 -0.41 5.74 22.37
CA TYR A 205 -1.54 4.84 22.21
C TYR A 205 -1.54 4.22 20.81
N GLY A 206 -1.25 5.02 19.79
CA GLY A 206 -1.17 4.55 18.42
C GLY A 206 0.02 3.60 18.19
N ILE A 207 1.20 3.92 18.72
CA ILE A 207 2.38 3.05 18.63
C ILE A 207 2.13 1.70 19.30
N SER A 208 1.48 1.70 20.46
CA SER A 208 1.12 0.46 21.16
C SER A 208 0.22 -0.43 20.32
N ARG A 209 -0.65 0.16 19.46
CA ARG A 209 -1.49 -0.60 18.51
C ARG A 209 -0.70 -1.09 17.29
N VAL A 210 0.22 -0.28 16.76
CA VAL A 210 1.10 -0.71 15.66
C VAL A 210 1.90 -1.95 16.06
N LEU A 211 2.42 -2.00 17.28
CA LEU A 211 3.18 -3.14 17.81
C LEU A 211 2.36 -4.43 18.01
N LYS A 212 1.03 -4.35 17.97
CA LYS A 212 0.12 -5.51 18.13
C LYS A 212 -0.35 -6.06 16.78
N SER A 213 0.08 -5.48 15.66
CA SER A 213 -0.45 -5.81 14.32
C SER A 213 0.68 -6.12 13.35
N GLU A 214 0.57 -7.26 12.66
CA GLU A 214 1.46 -7.67 11.56
C GLU A 214 0.90 -7.27 10.18
N VAL A 215 -0.25 -6.59 10.14
CA VAL A 215 -0.94 -6.27 8.87
C VAL A 215 -0.13 -5.29 8.02
N ALA A 216 0.48 -4.26 8.61
CA ALA A 216 1.26 -3.29 7.85
C ALA A 216 2.48 -3.95 7.17
N PRO A 217 3.32 -4.75 7.87
CA PRO A 217 4.35 -5.57 7.24
C PRO A 217 3.85 -6.47 6.10
N ASP A 218 2.69 -7.11 6.25
CA ASP A 218 2.13 -7.96 5.20
C ASP A 218 1.67 -7.16 3.98
N VAL A 219 1.07 -5.99 4.19
CA VAL A 219 0.67 -5.06 3.11
C VAL A 219 1.91 -4.58 2.35
N GLU A 220 3.00 -4.24 3.05
CA GLU A 220 4.27 -3.91 2.40
C GLU A 220 4.81 -5.10 1.58
N ALA A 221 4.79 -6.31 2.14
CA ALA A 221 5.25 -7.52 1.45
C ALA A 221 4.42 -7.81 0.20
N TYR A 222 3.08 -7.67 0.30
CA TYR A 222 2.19 -7.77 -0.84
C TYR A 222 2.46 -6.68 -1.88
N ARG A 223 2.77 -5.45 -1.45
CA ARG A 223 3.15 -4.38 -2.37
C ARG A 223 4.39 -4.75 -3.18
N VAL A 224 5.41 -5.31 -2.53
CA VAL A 224 6.62 -5.82 -3.20
C VAL A 224 6.25 -6.86 -4.26
N ILE A 225 5.35 -7.81 -3.96
CA ILE A 225 4.87 -8.79 -4.95
C ILE A 225 4.27 -8.08 -6.17
N THR A 226 3.38 -7.11 -5.96
CA THR A 226 2.68 -6.43 -7.07
C THR A 226 3.56 -5.54 -7.94
N THR A 227 4.76 -5.15 -7.49
CA THR A 227 5.64 -4.29 -8.31
C THR A 227 6.19 -4.96 -9.56
N ASP A 228 6.23 -6.29 -9.57
CA ASP A 228 6.60 -7.05 -10.77
C ASP A 228 5.44 -7.17 -11.77
N ASP A 229 4.20 -6.82 -11.39
CA ASP A 229 3.03 -6.92 -12.29
C ASP A 229 3.28 -6.16 -13.61
N ARG A 230 3.79 -4.93 -13.56
CA ARG A 230 4.09 -4.18 -14.78
C ARG A 230 5.11 -4.89 -15.67
N LYS A 231 6.16 -5.49 -15.09
CA LYS A 231 7.19 -6.19 -15.87
C LYS A 231 6.66 -7.49 -16.49
N ILE A 232 5.78 -8.17 -15.76
CA ILE A 232 5.22 -9.47 -16.14
C ILE A 232 4.11 -9.31 -17.18
N PHE A 233 3.14 -8.43 -16.90
CA PHE A 233 1.92 -8.29 -17.72
C PHE A 233 2.01 -7.18 -18.77
N TYR A 234 2.92 -6.22 -18.61
CA TYR A 234 3.06 -5.06 -19.50
C TYR A 234 4.53 -4.67 -19.75
N PRO A 235 5.38 -5.61 -20.23
CA PRO A 235 6.81 -5.40 -20.37
C PRO A 235 7.16 -4.16 -21.23
N GLU A 236 6.33 -3.82 -22.21
CA GLU A 236 6.48 -2.62 -23.05
C GLU A 236 6.49 -1.31 -22.24
N ARG A 237 5.84 -1.28 -21.08
CA ARG A 237 5.71 -0.10 -20.20
C ARG A 237 6.87 0.07 -19.24
N THR A 238 7.83 -0.85 -19.26
CA THR A 238 9.04 -0.78 -18.43
C THR A 238 10.18 0.01 -19.09
N ASN A 239 10.09 0.27 -20.40
CA ASN A 239 11.11 0.98 -21.15
C ASN A 239 11.12 2.50 -20.84
N GLN A 240 12.31 3.07 -20.66
CA GLN A 240 12.52 4.50 -20.46
C GLN A 240 11.99 5.39 -21.59
N ILE A 241 11.99 4.92 -22.84
CA ILE A 241 11.40 5.62 -23.98
C ILE A 241 9.89 5.76 -23.79
N TYR A 242 9.24 4.74 -23.25
CA TYR A 242 7.81 4.77 -22.99
C TYR A 242 7.52 5.71 -21.82
N THR A 243 8.20 5.55 -20.69
CA THR A 243 7.93 6.34 -19.47
C THR A 243 8.25 7.82 -19.64
N SER A 244 9.28 8.18 -20.43
CA SER A 244 9.62 9.58 -20.72
C SER A 244 8.54 10.33 -21.53
N ARG A 245 7.63 9.60 -22.20
CA ARG A 245 6.53 10.19 -22.97
C ARG A 245 5.28 10.46 -22.14
N LEU A 246 5.24 10.00 -20.88
CA LEU A 246 4.10 10.16 -19.97
C LEU A 246 4.13 11.56 -19.34
N THR A 247 3.41 12.50 -19.97
CA THR A 247 3.13 13.82 -19.40
C THR A 247 1.89 13.76 -18.50
N TYR A 248 1.71 14.78 -17.65
CA TYR A 248 0.52 14.92 -16.81
C TYR A 248 -0.77 14.76 -17.61
N ASP A 249 -0.94 15.56 -18.67
CA ASP A 249 -2.15 15.56 -19.49
C ASP A 249 -2.42 14.22 -20.16
N LYS A 250 -1.37 13.51 -20.61
CA LYS A 250 -1.54 12.20 -21.23
C LYS A 250 -2.02 11.15 -20.25
N VAL A 251 -1.51 11.20 -19.01
CA VAL A 251 -1.91 10.24 -17.97
C VAL A 251 -3.28 10.59 -17.41
N PHE A 252 -3.57 11.87 -17.20
CA PHE A 252 -4.87 12.35 -16.74
C PHE A 252 -6.01 11.91 -17.69
N ASN A 253 -5.74 11.95 -19.00
CA ASN A 253 -6.69 11.52 -20.05
C ASN A 253 -6.53 10.06 -20.49
N HIS A 254 -5.77 9.25 -19.75
CA HIS A 254 -5.54 7.85 -20.11
C HIS A 254 -6.81 7.01 -19.88
N GLU A 255 -7.17 6.14 -20.84
CA GLU A 255 -8.39 5.32 -20.79
C GLU A 255 -8.55 4.53 -19.47
N LYS A 256 -7.47 3.91 -18.98
CA LYS A 256 -7.50 3.16 -17.70
C LYS A 256 -7.76 4.06 -16.49
N ILE A 257 -7.30 5.31 -16.49
CA ILE A 257 -7.58 6.28 -15.42
C ILE A 257 -9.06 6.66 -15.48
N ILE A 258 -9.58 6.93 -16.67
CA ILE A 258 -11.00 7.24 -16.89
C ILE A 258 -11.88 6.07 -16.48
N ALA A 259 -11.57 4.84 -16.90
CA ALA A 259 -12.34 3.65 -16.57
C ALA A 259 -12.30 3.32 -15.07
N ALA A 260 -11.12 3.40 -14.44
CA ALA A 260 -11.01 3.22 -12.99
C ALA A 260 -11.82 4.26 -12.23
N CYS A 261 -11.85 5.49 -12.74
CA CYS A 261 -12.70 6.53 -12.20
C CYS A 261 -14.18 6.18 -12.32
N GLU A 262 -14.67 5.93 -13.53
CA GLU A 262 -16.09 5.65 -13.82
C GLU A 262 -16.66 4.42 -13.06
N ALA A 263 -15.79 3.50 -12.62
CA ALA A 263 -16.19 2.36 -11.81
C ALA A 263 -16.66 2.73 -10.38
N PHE A 264 -16.35 3.94 -9.88
CA PHE A 264 -16.74 4.38 -8.54
C PHE A 264 -17.97 5.30 -8.57
N GLN A 265 -18.82 5.20 -7.53
CA GLN A 265 -19.98 6.07 -7.32
C GLN A 265 -19.56 7.42 -6.72
N TRP A 266 -19.02 8.28 -7.58
CA TRP A 266 -18.44 9.59 -7.27
C TRP A 266 -19.22 10.48 -6.30
N GLU A 267 -20.52 10.65 -6.55
CA GLU A 267 -21.40 11.55 -5.79
C GLU A 267 -21.56 11.12 -4.33
N GLU A 268 -21.23 9.87 -4.02
CA GLU A 268 -21.26 9.36 -2.66
C GLU A 268 -19.93 9.60 -1.92
N MET A 269 -18.83 9.88 -2.63
CA MET A 269 -17.49 9.89 -2.03
C MET A 269 -17.11 11.21 -1.37
N ILE A 270 -17.42 12.30 -2.07
CA ILE A 270 -17.07 13.67 -1.68
C ILE A 270 -18.34 14.52 -1.58
N ASP A 271 -18.29 15.57 -0.75
CA ASP A 271 -19.36 16.57 -0.71
C ASP A 271 -19.18 17.64 -1.81
N GLU A 272 -20.14 18.57 -1.89
CA GLU A 272 -20.13 19.70 -2.82
C GLU A 272 -18.92 20.64 -2.69
N LYS A 273 -18.16 20.55 -1.59
CA LYS A 273 -16.94 21.32 -1.35
C LYS A 273 -15.67 20.51 -1.63
N GLY A 274 -15.80 19.29 -2.16
CA GLY A 274 -14.68 18.39 -2.42
C GLY A 274 -14.10 17.74 -1.16
N ARG A 275 -14.86 17.69 -0.04
CA ARG A 275 -14.43 17.04 1.20
C ARG A 275 -14.85 15.58 1.23
N VAL A 276 -14.01 14.73 1.80
CA VAL A 276 -14.29 13.29 1.98
C VAL A 276 -15.54 13.09 2.84
N LYS A 277 -16.58 12.50 2.23
CA LYS A 277 -17.84 12.12 2.88
C LYS A 277 -17.82 10.65 3.32
N HIS A 278 -17.23 9.77 2.51
CA HIS A 278 -17.15 8.33 2.75
C HIS A 278 -15.71 7.81 2.59
N TYR A 279 -15.09 7.48 3.72
CA TYR A 279 -13.69 7.03 3.80
C TYR A 279 -13.42 5.79 2.94
N THR A 280 -14.22 4.73 3.07
CA THR A 280 -14.03 3.46 2.37
C THR A 280 -14.02 3.64 0.86
N PHE A 281 -14.88 4.50 0.31
CA PHE A 281 -14.90 4.72 -1.13
C PHE A 281 -13.68 5.53 -1.59
N VAL A 282 -13.27 6.55 -0.83
CA VAL A 282 -12.05 7.33 -1.13
C VAL A 282 -10.81 6.45 -1.01
N HIS A 283 -10.73 5.61 0.02
CA HIS A 283 -9.67 4.62 0.22
C HIS A 283 -9.58 3.69 -1.00
N GLN A 284 -10.68 3.06 -1.40
CA GLN A 284 -10.72 2.16 -2.55
C GLN A 284 -10.34 2.85 -3.87
N ALA A 285 -10.85 4.06 -4.11
CA ALA A 285 -10.58 4.76 -5.36
C ALA A 285 -9.14 5.26 -5.46
N ILE A 286 -8.57 5.77 -4.36
CA ILE A 286 -7.15 6.16 -4.32
C ILE A 286 -6.28 4.92 -4.57
N HIS A 287 -6.53 3.80 -3.88
CA HIS A 287 -5.79 2.55 -4.11
C HIS A 287 -5.89 2.06 -5.57
N ALA A 288 -7.09 2.10 -6.15
CA ALA A 288 -7.31 1.71 -7.55
C ALA A 288 -6.56 2.62 -8.53
N LEU A 289 -6.61 3.94 -8.33
CA LEU A 289 -5.92 4.90 -9.20
C LEU A 289 -4.40 4.80 -9.07
N VAL A 290 -3.86 4.65 -7.87
CA VAL A 290 -2.43 4.40 -7.66
C VAL A 290 -2.00 3.13 -8.41
N ARG A 291 -2.79 2.05 -8.34
CA ARG A 291 -2.51 0.82 -9.09
C ARG A 291 -2.50 1.05 -10.60
N VAL A 292 -3.46 1.81 -11.12
CA VAL A 292 -3.48 2.17 -12.55
C VAL A 292 -2.26 3.00 -12.93
N LEU A 293 -1.85 3.96 -12.10
CA LEU A 293 -0.64 4.75 -12.34
C LEU A 293 0.62 3.87 -12.35
N ASP A 294 0.67 2.83 -11.51
CA ASP A 294 1.77 1.87 -11.49
C ASP A 294 1.81 1.01 -12.73
N ASP A 295 0.66 0.49 -13.15
CA ASP A 295 0.48 -0.28 -14.38
C ASP A 295 0.78 0.54 -15.64
N ILE A 296 0.51 1.85 -15.62
CA ILE A 296 0.90 2.78 -16.69
C ILE A 296 2.38 3.12 -16.58
N GLY A 297 2.98 3.06 -15.40
CA GLY A 297 4.36 3.45 -15.16
C GLY A 297 4.59 4.96 -15.00
N TYR A 298 3.57 5.68 -14.55
CA TYR A 298 3.66 7.11 -14.28
C TYR A 298 4.27 7.36 -12.90
N LYS A 299 5.43 8.04 -12.87
CA LYS A 299 6.12 8.48 -11.63
C LYS A 299 6.23 7.35 -10.59
N THR A 300 6.52 6.13 -11.03
CA THR A 300 6.61 4.97 -10.13
C THR A 300 7.94 4.92 -9.41
N ASP A 301 7.93 4.45 -8.18
CA ASP A 301 9.12 4.28 -7.36
C ASP A 301 10.09 3.24 -7.94
N LYS A 302 11.38 3.46 -7.64
CA LYS A 302 12.44 2.52 -7.99
C LYS A 302 12.51 1.39 -6.95
N ASN A 303 13.08 0.26 -7.35
CA ASN A 303 13.08 -1.00 -6.59
C ASN A 303 13.49 -0.92 -5.09
N ARG A 304 14.29 0.07 -4.66
CA ARG A 304 14.71 0.22 -3.24
C ARG A 304 13.67 0.90 -2.34
N ALA A 305 12.70 1.64 -2.90
CA ALA A 305 11.70 2.42 -2.16
C ALA A 305 10.29 1.78 -2.18
N ILE A 306 10.19 0.52 -2.63
CA ILE A 306 8.89 -0.13 -2.82
C ILE A 306 8.15 -0.37 -1.50
N LYS A 307 8.88 -0.68 -0.41
CA LYS A 307 8.24 -0.88 0.90
C LYS A 307 7.62 0.42 1.44
N SER A 308 8.29 1.57 1.27
CA SER A 308 7.73 2.88 1.66
C SER A 308 6.49 3.27 0.85
N SER A 309 6.38 2.82 -0.42
CA SER A 309 5.24 3.18 -1.27
C SER A 309 3.86 2.74 -0.73
N ALA A 310 3.80 1.76 0.18
CA ALA A 310 2.56 1.37 0.83
C ALA A 310 2.03 2.49 1.76
N HIS A 311 2.92 3.10 2.54
CA HIS A 311 2.57 4.21 3.42
C HIS A 311 2.26 5.48 2.64
N ASP A 312 2.93 5.74 1.52
CA ASP A 312 2.65 6.89 0.65
C ASP A 312 1.17 6.97 0.25
N ILE A 313 0.54 5.82 -0.08
CA ILE A 313 -0.89 5.75 -0.41
C ILE A 313 -1.75 6.13 0.80
N GLU A 314 -1.41 5.62 1.99
CA GLU A 314 -2.14 5.93 3.21
C GLU A 314 -1.97 7.41 3.62
N HIS A 315 -0.78 8.00 3.40
CA HIS A 315 -0.59 9.45 3.52
C HIS A 315 -1.53 10.21 2.58
N MET A 316 -1.65 9.80 1.31
CA MET A 316 -2.62 10.40 0.38
C MET A 316 -4.08 10.26 0.86
N ILE A 317 -4.45 9.12 1.46
CA ILE A 317 -5.83 8.89 1.89
C ILE A 317 -6.18 9.76 3.10
N TYR A 318 -5.30 9.82 4.10
CA TYR A 318 -5.55 10.67 5.27
C TYR A 318 -5.47 12.16 4.92
N ALA A 319 -4.55 12.56 4.05
CA ALA A 319 -4.43 13.94 3.60
C ALA A 319 -5.63 14.41 2.77
N ALA A 320 -6.37 13.51 2.10
CA ALA A 320 -7.63 13.87 1.44
C ALA A 320 -8.68 14.45 2.43
N GLY A 321 -8.52 14.17 3.72
CA GLY A 321 -9.33 14.74 4.79
C GLY A 321 -8.90 16.13 5.26
N THR A 322 -7.85 16.73 4.68
CA THR A 322 -7.28 18.02 5.09
C THR A 322 -7.36 19.07 3.97
N ASP A 323 -7.04 20.32 4.30
CA ASP A 323 -7.02 21.41 3.31
C ASP A 323 -5.74 21.40 2.49
N ILE A 324 -4.62 21.04 3.12
CA ILE A 324 -3.30 20.96 2.47
C ILE A 324 -2.65 19.62 2.80
N PHE A 325 -2.06 19.00 1.79
CA PHE A 325 -1.11 17.89 1.88
C PHE A 325 0.30 18.40 1.52
N VAL A 326 1.26 18.21 2.41
CA VAL A 326 2.66 18.62 2.18
C VAL A 326 3.54 17.38 2.11
N THR A 327 4.29 17.23 1.01
CA THR A 327 5.27 16.14 0.83
C THR A 327 6.55 16.65 0.20
N MET A 328 7.68 16.05 0.56
CA MET A 328 8.97 16.29 -0.11
C MET A 328 9.22 15.38 -1.30
N ASP A 329 8.40 14.35 -1.50
CA ASP A 329 8.52 13.44 -2.64
C ASP A 329 7.79 14.02 -3.86
N ASN A 330 8.55 14.37 -4.90
CA ASN A 330 7.99 14.96 -6.11
C ASN A 330 7.14 13.96 -6.92
N SER A 331 7.44 12.66 -6.87
CA SER A 331 6.61 11.63 -7.51
C SER A 331 5.27 11.51 -6.79
N LEU A 332 5.29 11.46 -5.46
CA LEU A 332 4.08 11.42 -4.64
C LEU A 332 3.24 12.69 -4.84
N LYS A 333 3.87 13.87 -4.86
CA LYS A 333 3.21 15.15 -5.13
C LYS A 333 2.41 15.13 -6.43
N GLU A 334 3.06 14.77 -7.54
CA GLU A 334 2.42 14.76 -8.86
C GLU A 334 1.30 13.73 -8.96
N ARG A 335 1.49 12.55 -8.37
CA ARG A 335 0.46 11.49 -8.32
C ARG A 335 -0.73 11.92 -7.48
N SER A 336 -0.49 12.55 -6.34
CA SER A 336 -1.54 13.08 -5.46
C SER A 336 -2.34 14.17 -6.12
N LYS A 337 -1.68 15.13 -6.80
CA LYS A 337 -2.38 16.18 -7.58
C LYS A 337 -3.28 15.58 -8.64
N LEU A 338 -2.77 14.63 -9.42
CA LEU A 338 -3.53 13.96 -10.46
C LEU A 338 -4.76 13.26 -9.88
N ILE A 339 -4.56 12.48 -8.82
CA ILE A 339 -5.62 11.71 -8.17
C ILE A 339 -6.65 12.63 -7.53
N TYR A 340 -6.25 13.65 -6.77
CA TYR A 340 -7.19 14.57 -6.14
C TYR A 340 -7.97 15.39 -7.17
N GLN A 341 -7.31 15.91 -8.20
CA GLN A 341 -7.99 16.63 -9.28
C GLN A 341 -9.00 15.72 -9.99
N ARG A 342 -8.59 14.48 -10.29
CA ARG A 342 -9.48 13.52 -10.94
C ARG A 342 -10.62 13.11 -10.03
N LEU A 343 -10.37 13.06 -8.71
CA LEU A 343 -11.36 12.69 -7.73
C LEU A 343 -12.27 13.84 -7.26
N GLY A 344 -11.99 15.09 -7.66
CA GLY A 344 -12.68 16.27 -7.14
C GLY A 344 -12.38 16.58 -5.66
N ILE A 345 -11.29 16.04 -5.12
CA ILE A 345 -10.86 16.29 -3.74
C ILE A 345 -10.24 17.68 -3.67
N SER A 346 -10.69 18.50 -2.71
CA SER A 346 -10.30 19.91 -2.62
C SER A 346 -8.93 20.16 -1.99
N THR A 347 -8.28 19.12 -1.46
CA THR A 347 -6.98 19.22 -0.79
C THR A 347 -5.92 19.72 -1.75
N ASP A 348 -5.24 20.81 -1.40
CA ASP A 348 -4.10 21.30 -2.17
C ASP A 348 -2.84 20.51 -1.82
N VAL A 349 -2.02 20.18 -2.82
CA VAL A 349 -0.80 19.39 -2.64
C VAL A 349 0.41 20.27 -2.89
N MET A 350 1.20 20.49 -1.85
CA MET A 350 2.37 21.38 -1.87
C MET A 350 3.66 20.60 -1.63
N ASP A 351 4.75 21.11 -2.19
CA ASP A 351 6.08 20.78 -1.66
C ASP A 351 6.40 21.67 -0.46
N TRP A 352 7.53 21.39 0.18
CA TRP A 352 7.96 22.12 1.36
C TRP A 352 8.13 23.62 1.12
N ASP A 353 8.77 24.00 0.02
CA ASP A 353 9.11 25.40 -0.24
C ASP A 353 7.84 26.22 -0.50
N GLY A 354 6.93 25.73 -1.34
CA GLY A 354 5.63 26.37 -1.56
C GLY A 354 4.78 26.42 -0.29
N TYR A 355 4.85 25.39 0.56
CA TYR A 355 4.15 25.39 1.85
C TYR A 355 4.73 26.43 2.84
N MET A 356 6.04 26.63 2.86
CA MET A 356 6.67 27.65 3.72
C MET A 356 6.30 29.07 3.31
N GLU A 357 6.21 29.35 2.00
CA GLU A 357 5.68 30.62 1.51
C GLU A 357 4.24 30.86 1.98
N TYR A 358 3.39 29.82 1.94
CA TYR A 358 2.02 29.88 2.48
C TYR A 358 2.00 30.18 3.99
N VAL A 359 2.85 29.50 4.77
CA VAL A 359 2.95 29.69 6.22
C VAL A 359 3.38 31.12 6.57
N ASP A 360 4.38 31.66 5.88
CA ASP A 360 4.85 33.04 6.12
C ASP A 360 3.78 34.07 5.79
N TYR A 361 3.11 33.90 4.65
CA TYR A 361 1.99 34.76 4.26
C TYR A 361 0.87 34.77 5.30
N ARG A 362 0.52 33.59 5.84
CA ARG A 362 -0.51 33.46 6.90
C ARG A 362 -0.08 34.04 8.23
N ALA A 363 1.18 33.91 8.61
CA ALA A 363 1.70 34.49 9.85
C ALA A 363 1.66 36.03 9.82
N ILE A 364 2.05 36.64 8.69
CA ILE A 364 1.97 38.10 8.48
C ILE A 364 0.53 38.59 8.48
N SER A 365 -0.41 37.82 7.92
CA SER A 365 -1.83 38.20 7.86
C SER A 365 -2.56 38.14 9.21
N LYS A 366 -1.91 37.55 10.24
CA LYS A 366 -2.45 37.40 11.60
C LYS A 366 -1.98 38.53 12.54
N SER A 367 -0.83 39.12 12.26
CA SER A 367 -0.30 40.33 12.92
C SER A 367 -0.93 41.59 12.38
#